data_AF-A0A7C5MFV8-F1
#
_entry.id   AF-A0A7C5MFV8-F1
#
_cell.length_a   1.000
_cell.length_b   1.000
_cell.length_c   1.000
_cell.angle_alpha   90.00
_cell.angle_beta   90.00
_cell.angle_gamma   90.00
#
_symmetry.space_group_name_H-M   'P 1'
#
loop_
_entity.id
_entity.type
_entity.pdbx_description
1 polymer ?
#
loop_
_entity_poly.entity_id
_entity_poly.type
_entity_poly.pdbx_seq_one_letter_code
_entity_poly.pdbx_strand_id
1 'polypeptide(L)' 'ALKPGANRLEVKVVNLWVNRIIGDQQPGVTRKYTFTSQQFYNAGSPLLPSGLLGPVQFFREVQAP' A
#
# COMPACT_ATOMS: atom_id res chain seq x y z
N ALA A 1 -16.42 14.25 13.54
CA ALA A 1 -16.22 14.57 12.10
C ALA A 1 -17.39 14.13 11.22
N LEU A 2 -18.17 13.11 11.60
CA LEU A 2 -19.39 12.75 10.87
C LEU A 2 -20.44 13.86 10.98
N LYS A 3 -21.11 14.15 9.86
CA LYS A 3 -22.29 15.02 9.81
C LYS A 3 -23.47 14.31 9.14
N PRO A 4 -24.72 14.67 9.46
CA PRO A 4 -25.87 14.21 8.71
C PRO A 4 -25.71 14.49 7.20
N GLY A 5 -26.09 13.52 6.38
CA GLY A 5 -25.96 13.62 4.93
C GLY A 5 -24.56 13.28 4.40
N ALA A 6 -24.15 13.95 3.32
CA ALA A 6 -22.94 13.60 2.59
C ALA A 6 -21.66 13.95 3.36
N ASN A 7 -20.72 13.01 3.40
CA ASN A 7 -19.41 13.17 4.03
C ASN A 7 -18.31 12.93 2.98
N ARG A 8 -17.24 13.72 3.04
CA ARG A 8 -16.02 13.48 2.25
C ARG A 8 -15.03 12.73 3.12
N LEU A 9 -14.57 11.58 2.63
CA LEU A 9 -13.50 10.78 3.24
C LEU A 9 -12.30 10.78 2.29
N GLU A 10 -11.13 11.11 2.80
CA GLU A 10 -9.86 11.02 2.07
C GLU A 10 -8.87 10.21 2.89
N VAL A 11 -8.29 9.18 2.28
CA VAL A 11 -7.30 8.31 2.91
C VAL A 11 -6.04 8.31 2.06
N LYS A 12 -4.94 8.80 2.62
CA LYS A 12 -3.62 8.74 1.99
C LYS A 12 -2.93 7.48 2.47
N VAL A 13 -2.64 6.56 1.55
CA VAL A 13 -1.96 5.30 1.85
C VAL A 13 -0.53 5.36 1.35
N VAL A 14 0.40 4.89 2.17
CA VAL A 14 1.81 4.72 1.82
C VAL A 14 2.19 3.25 2.01
N ASN A 15 3.13 2.76 1.21
CA ASN A 15 3.66 1.41 1.30
C ASN A 15 5.18 1.44 1.47
N LEU A 16 5.78 0.25 1.59
CA LEU A 16 7.22 0.07 1.63
C LEU A 16 7.82 0.01 0.21
N TRP A 17 9.11 0.24 0.10
CA TRP A 17 9.85 0.24 -1.17
C TRP A 17 10.01 -1.14 -1.82
N VAL A 18 9.72 -2.24 -1.12
CA VAL A 18 10.00 -3.62 -1.55
C VAL A 18 9.50 -3.89 -2.97
N ASN A 19 8.24 -3.61 -3.27
CA ASN A 19 7.65 -3.88 -4.58
C ASN A 19 8.30 -3.03 -5.69
N ARG A 20 8.75 -1.81 -5.38
CA ARG A 20 9.45 -0.95 -6.35
C ARG A 20 10.87 -1.44 -6.61
N ILE A 21 11.57 -1.89 -5.58
CA ILE A 21 12.92 -2.48 -5.71
C ILE A 21 12.85 -3.77 -6.54
N ILE A 22 11.87 -4.64 -6.28
CA ILE A 22 11.61 -5.85 -7.10
C ILE A 22 11.28 -5.46 -8.55
N GLY A 23 10.42 -4.46 -8.73
CA GLY A 23 10.05 -3.94 -10.04
C GLY A 23 11.25 -3.43 -10.85
N ASP A 24 12.25 -2.85 -10.21
CA ASP A 24 13.48 -2.37 -10.86
C ASP A 24 14.44 -3.50 -11.28
N GLN A 25 14.20 -4.75 -10.83
CA GLN A 25 14.97 -5.93 -11.25
C GLN A 25 14.31 -6.71 -12.40
N GLN A 26 13.10 -6.34 -12.81
CA GLN A 26 12.39 -7.06 -13.87
C GLN A 26 13.11 -6.96 -15.23
N PRO A 27 13.06 -8.01 -16.07
CA PRO A 27 13.63 -7.96 -17.41
C PRO A 27 12.94 -6.88 -18.25
N GLY A 28 13.72 -6.16 -19.06
CA GLY A 28 13.20 -5.11 -19.96
C GLY A 28 12.94 -3.75 -19.30
N VAL A 29 13.25 -3.58 -18.01
CA VAL A 29 13.17 -2.28 -17.35
C VAL A 29 14.22 -1.32 -17.92
N THR A 30 13.76 -0.23 -18.53
CA THR A 30 14.61 0.81 -19.12
C THR A 30 14.94 1.94 -18.14
N ARG A 31 14.22 2.03 -17.02
CA ARG A 31 14.43 3.04 -15.97
C ARG A 31 14.27 2.42 -14.58
N LYS A 32 15.31 2.58 -13.75
CA LYS A 32 15.27 2.26 -12.32
C LYS A 32 14.95 3.51 -11.51
N TYR A 33 14.16 3.35 -10.46
CA TYR A 33 13.76 4.42 -9.54
C TYR A 33 14.50 4.34 -8.22
N THR A 34 15.07 3.19 -7.90
CA THR A 34 15.70 2.89 -6.62
C THR A 34 17.18 2.56 -6.81
N PHE A 35 17.96 2.85 -5.77
CA PHE A 35 19.35 2.43 -5.64
C PHE A 35 19.53 1.84 -4.23
N THR A 36 20.08 0.63 -4.15
CA THR A 36 20.42 -0.04 -2.90
C THR A 36 21.87 -0.50 -2.95
N SER A 37 22.63 -0.29 -1.87
CA SER A 37 24.04 -0.69 -1.80
C SER A 37 24.23 -2.21 -1.86
N GLN A 38 23.25 -2.97 -1.36
CA GLN A 38 23.20 -4.44 -1.45
C GLN A 38 21.91 -4.87 -2.17
N GLN A 39 21.95 -6.01 -2.86
CA GLN A 39 20.78 -6.58 -3.54
C GLN A 39 20.01 -7.50 -2.58
N PHE A 40 18.99 -6.94 -1.93
CA PHE A 40 18.12 -7.68 -1.02
C PHE A 40 16.98 -8.44 -1.75
N TYR A 41 16.63 -8.02 -2.96
CA TYR A 41 15.51 -8.55 -3.73
C TYR A 41 15.90 -8.77 -5.19
N ASN A 42 15.31 -9.79 -5.82
CA ASN A 42 15.49 -10.11 -7.23
C ASN A 42 14.13 -10.14 -7.96
N ALA A 43 14.16 -10.33 -9.28
CA ALA A 43 12.95 -10.32 -10.11
C ALA A 43 11.89 -11.38 -9.71
N GLY A 44 12.31 -12.48 -9.08
CA GLY A 44 11.43 -13.55 -8.61
C GLY A 44 11.01 -13.43 -7.13
N SER A 45 11.46 -12.40 -6.41
CA SER A 45 11.02 -12.17 -5.02
C SER A 45 9.51 -11.89 -4.98
N PRO A 46 8.78 -12.42 -3.97
CA PRO A 46 7.35 -12.22 -3.88
C PRO A 46 7.01 -10.75 -3.60
N LEU A 47 5.97 -10.26 -4.26
CA LEU A 47 5.43 -8.92 -3.97
C LEU A 47 4.71 -8.93 -2.62
N LEU A 48 4.85 -7.83 -1.90
CA LEU A 48 4.09 -7.59 -0.68
C LEU A 48 2.70 -7.02 -1.01
N PRO A 49 1.66 -7.36 -0.23
CA PRO A 49 0.38 -6.67 -0.30
C PRO A 49 0.58 -5.16 -0.09
N SER A 50 -0.07 -4.31 -0.89
CA SER A 50 0.09 -2.86 -0.79
C SER A 50 -1.18 -2.11 -1.15
N GLY A 51 -1.55 -1.12 -0.33
CA GLY A 51 -2.70 -0.25 -0.55
C GLY A 51 -3.81 -0.42 0.48
N LEU A 52 -4.94 0.25 0.24
CA LEU A 52 -6.17 0.07 1.02
C LEU A 52 -6.89 -1.19 0.51
N LEU A 53 -6.50 -2.35 1.03
CA LEU A 53 -7.02 -3.65 0.56
C LEU A 53 -8.46 -3.95 0.99
N GLY A 54 -8.91 -3.27 2.04
CA GLY A 54 -10.28 -3.37 2.53
C GLY A 54 -10.59 -4.67 3.29
N PRO A 55 -11.87 -4.90 3.61
CA PRO A 55 -13.01 -4.01 3.32
C PRO A 55 -12.97 -2.72 4.16
N VAL A 56 -13.55 -1.63 3.64
CA VAL A 56 -13.79 -0.42 4.43
C VAL A 56 -15.20 -0.52 5.01
N GLN A 57 -15.30 -0.48 6.34
CA GLN A 57 -16.56 -0.72 7.04
C GLN A 57 -16.80 0.35 8.11
N PHE A 58 -18.07 0.63 8.37
CA PHE A 58 -18.49 1.44 9.50
C PHE A 58 -18.89 0.52 10.64
N PHE A 59 -18.37 0.80 11.83
CA PHE A 59 -18.78 0.15 13.06
C PHE A 59 -19.36 1.20 14.00
N ARG A 60 -20.44 0.81 14.69
CA ARG A 60 -20.99 1.58 15.80
C ARG A 60 -20.84 0.72 17.04
N GLU A 61 -20.15 1.24 18.03
CA GLU A 61 -20.13 0.63 19.35
C GLU A 61 -21.49 0.85 20.03
N VAL A 62 -22.08 -0.21 20.55
CA VAL A 62 -23.28 -0.16 21.39
C VAL A 62 -22.81 -0.55 22.78
N GLN A 63 -22.82 0.40 23.71
CA GLN A 63 -22.45 0.12 25.10
C GLN A 63 -23.51 -0.81 25.70
N ALA A 64 -23.09 -1.92 26.29
CA ALA A 64 -23.96 -2.80 27.05
C ALA A 64 -24.57 -2.04 28.24
N PRO A 65 -25.81 -2.37 28.67
CA PRO A 65 -26.50 -1.67 29.74
C PRO A 65 -25.74 -1.66 31.07
#